data_AF-A0A2V9FHN6-F1
#
_entry.id   AF-A0A2V9FHN6-F1
#
_cell.length_a   1.000
_cell.length_b   1.000
_cell.length_c   1.000
_cell.angle_alpha   90.00
_cell.angle_beta   90.00
_cell.angle_gamma   90.00
#
_symmetry.space_group_name_H-M   'P 1'
#
loop_
_entity.id
_entity.type
_entity.pdbx_description
1 polymer ?
#
loop_
_entity_poly.entity_id
_entity_poly.type
_entity_poly.pdbx_seq_one_letter_code
_entity_poly.pdbx_strand_id
1 'polypeptide(L)' 'MEVSQHGTALTSSLPISVGELVKMERMDTGEGVEGIVRWRERGDGAIVHVGIEFYSCNNFWRLL' A
#
# COMPACT_ATOMS: atom_id res chain seq x y z
N MET A 1 -16.24 0.48 2.70
CA MET A 1 -14.78 0.57 2.50
C MET A 1 -14.59 0.65 1.00
N GLU A 2 -14.36 1.85 0.45
CA GLU A 2 -14.09 1.98 -0.98
C GLU A 2 -12.67 1.50 -1.24
N VAL A 3 -12.54 0.50 -2.12
CA VAL A 3 -11.23 -0.02 -2.51
C VAL A 3 -10.75 0.81 -3.70
N SER A 4 -9.62 1.49 -3.54
CA SER A 4 -9.00 2.24 -4.63
C SER A 4 -8.38 1.27 -5.63
N GLN A 5 -8.65 1.43 -6.92
CA GLN A 5 -7.99 0.66 -7.98
C GLN A 5 -6.48 0.97 -8.09
N HIS A 6 -6.07 2.14 -7.59
CA HIS A 6 -4.73 2.71 -7.77
C HIS A 6 -3.90 2.71 -6.48
N GLY A 7 -4.37 2.06 -5.41
CA GLY A 7 -3.63 2.07 -4.17
C GLY A 7 -4.26 1.23 -3.06
N THR A 8 -3.69 1.35 -1.88
CA THR A 8 -4.16 0.66 -0.68
C THR A 8 -3.69 1.32 0.59
N ALA A 9 -4.36 0.98 1.68
CA ALA A 9 -3.95 1.31 3.03
C ALA A 9 -3.63 0.02 3.79
N LEU A 10 -2.52 0.01 4.50
CA LEU A 10 -2.12 -1.13 5.33
C LEU A 10 -1.50 -0.67 6.65
N THR A 11 -1.50 -1.56 7.63
CA THR A 11 -0.77 -1.39 8.89
C THR A 11 0.60 -2.05 8.79
N SER A 12 1.62 -1.36 9.28
CA SER A 12 2.98 -1.88 9.33
C SER A 12 3.62 -1.62 10.71
N SER A 13 4.45 -2.53 11.17
CA SER A 13 5.34 -2.32 12.32
C SER A 13 6.73 -1.84 11.90
N LEU A 14 6.97 -1.71 10.59
CA LEU A 14 8.23 -1.25 10.03
C LEU A 14 8.28 0.28 9.96
N PRO A 15 9.47 0.89 10.08
CA PRO A 15 9.63 2.34 10.04
C PRO A 15 9.54 2.89 8.60
N ILE A 16 8.35 2.85 8.01
CA ILE A 16 8.09 3.29 6.63
C ILE A 16 7.97 4.83 6.56
N SER A 17 8.59 5.42 5.54
CA SER A 17 8.58 6.88 5.30
C SER A 17 7.70 7.29 4.12
N VAL A 18 7.14 8.50 4.19
CA VAL A 18 6.46 9.12 3.04
C VAL A 18 7.48 9.38 1.93
N GLY A 19 7.12 9.04 0.69
CA GLY A 19 8.00 9.09 -0.48
C GLY A 19 8.86 7.84 -0.70
N GLU A 20 8.82 6.88 0.22
CA GLU A 20 9.53 5.61 0.07
C GLU A 20 8.90 4.75 -1.03
N LEU A 21 9.75 4.11 -1.84
CA LEU A 21 9.34 3.16 -2.87
C LEU A 21 9.20 1.78 -2.26
N VAL A 22 8.07 1.13 -2.51
CA VAL A 22 7.77 -0.19 -1.95
C VAL A 22 7.41 -1.17 -3.06
N LYS A 23 7.79 -2.42 -2.85
CA LYS A 23 7.31 -3.57 -3.62
C LYS A 23 6.29 -4.31 -2.78
N MET A 24 5.14 -4.56 -3.36
CA MET A 24 4.06 -5.31 -2.72
C MET A 24 3.78 -6.57 -3.54
N GLU A 25 3.50 -7.65 -2.83
CA GLU A 25 3.03 -8.90 -3.42
C GLU A 25 1.67 -9.24 -2.83
N ARG A 26 0.74 -9.63 -3.69
CA ARG A 26 -0.54 -10.18 -3.29
C ARG A 26 -0.38 -11.63 -2.88
N MET A 27 -0.59 -11.92 -1.60
CA MET A 27 -0.45 -13.29 -1.06
C MET A 27 -1.41 -14.31 -1.68
N ASP A 28 -2.54 -13.88 -2.25
CA ASP A 28 -3.54 -14.76 -2.86
C ASP A 28 -3.20 -15.18 -4.30
N THR A 29 -2.41 -14.38 -5.01
CA THR A 29 -2.14 -14.54 -6.45
C THR A 29 -0.65 -14.57 -6.79
N GLY A 30 0.22 -14.12 -5.88
CA GLY A 30 1.63 -13.89 -6.11
C GLY A 30 1.93 -12.65 -6.99
N GLU A 31 0.91 -11.85 -7.33
CA GLU A 31 1.11 -10.71 -8.22
C GLU A 31 1.79 -9.55 -7.51
N GLY A 32 2.84 -9.03 -8.13
CA GLY A 32 3.64 -7.92 -7.63
C GLY A 32 3.19 -6.56 -8.18
N VAL A 33 3.36 -5.51 -7.38
CA VAL A 33 3.24 -4.12 -7.83
C VAL A 33 4.26 -3.24 -7.11
N GLU A 34 4.78 -2.24 -7.81
CA GLU A 34 5.57 -1.17 -7.21
C GLU A 34 4.67 0.01 -6.86
N GLY A 35 4.96 0.67 -5.74
CA GLY A 35 4.20 1.84 -5.31
C GLY A 35 5.03 2.82 -4.50
N ILE A 36 4.43 3.96 -4.20
CA ILE A 36 4.99 5.03 -3.38
C ILE A 36 4.11 5.29 -2.17
N VAL A 37 4.75 5.44 -1.02
CA VAL A 37 4.06 5.81 0.22
C VAL A 37 3.65 7.27 0.14
N ARG A 38 2.34 7.55 0.14
CA ARG A 38 1.78 8.91 0.01
C ARG A 38 1.45 9.55 1.33
N TRP A 39 1.06 8.76 2.32
CA TRP A 39 0.81 9.24 3.66
C TRP A 39 1.20 8.17 4.68
N ARG A 40 1.54 8.63 5.87
CA ARG A 40 1.69 7.79 7.06
C ARG A 40 0.98 8.46 8.22
N GLU A 41 0.33 7.65 9.03
CA GLU A 41 -0.26 8.06 10.28
C GLU A 41 0.23 7.12 11.38
N ARG A 42 0.59 7.69 12.53
CA ARG A 42 1.04 6.90 13.67
C ARG A 42 -0.21 6.31 14.33
N GLY A 43 -0.32 4.99 14.36
CA GLY A 43 -1.34 4.31 15.13
C GLY A 43 -0.93 4.16 16.59
N ASP A 44 -1.55 3.22 17.28
CA ASP A 44 -1.21 2.89 18.66
C ASP A 44 0.16 2.18 18.75
N GLY A 45 1.02 2.70 19.61
CA GLY A 45 2.33 2.12 19.88
C GLY A 45 3.30 2.20 18.69
N ALA A 46 3.75 1.04 18.21
CA ALA A 46 4.75 0.92 17.14
C ALA A 46 4.13 0.73 15.74
N ILE A 47 2.80 0.64 15.64
CA ILE A 47 2.11 0.43 14.37
C ILE A 47 1.94 1.76 13.65
N VAL A 48 2.21 1.76 12.35
CA VAL A 48 1.90 2.87 11.44
C VAL A 48 0.86 2.43 10.43
N HIS A 49 -0.08 3.31 10.14
CA HIS A 49 -0.97 3.20 9.00
C HIS A 49 -0.31 3.91 7.82
N VAL A 50 -0.23 3.25 6.67
CA VAL A 50 0.37 3.82 5.47
C VAL A 50 -0.56 3.69 4.30
N GLY A 51 -0.62 4.74 3.49
CA GLY A 51 -1.27 4.74 2.18
C GLY A 51 -0.25 4.65 1.07
N ILE A 52 -0.46 3.71 0.17
CA ILE A 52 0.43 3.41 -0.95
C ILE A 52 -0.36 3.64 -2.24
N GLU A 53 0.23 4.41 -3.15
CA GLU A 53 -0.24 4.57 -4.53
C GLU A 53 0.59 3.68 -5.46
N PHE A 54 -0.07 2.97 -6.36
CA PHE A 54 0.57 2.04 -7.30
C PHE A 54 1.07 2.75 -8.56
N TYR A 55 2.21 2.30 -9.06
CA TYR A 55 2.73 2.74 -10.35
C TYR A 55 2.17 1.91 -11.49
N SER A 56 1.80 2.60 -12.57
CA SER A 56 1.48 2.00 -13.88
C SER A 56 0.51 0.81 -13.81
N CYS A 57 -0.41 0.83 -12.84
CA CYS A 57 -1.38 -0.24 -12.60
C CYS A 57 -2.78 0.37 -12.51
N ASN A 58 -3.63 0.06 -13.49
CA ASN A 58 -4.99 0.59 -13.55
C ASN A 58 -5.95 -0.11 -12.57
N ASN A 59 -5.68 -1.37 -12.19
CA ASN A 59 -6.55 -2.14 -11.31
C ASN A 59 -5.81 -3.34 -10.72
N PHE A 60 -4.92 -3.07 -9.77
CA PHE A 60 -4.14 -4.13 -9.11
C PHE A 60 -5.02 -5.17 -8.42
N TRP A 61 -6.18 -4.72 -7.93
CA TRP A 61 -7.12 -5.55 -7.20
C TRP A 61 -7.99 -6.43 -8.09
N ARG A 62 -8.04 -6.17 -9.40
CA ARG A 62 -8.96 -6.81 -10.36
C ARG A 62 -10.42 -6.67 -9.93
N LEU A 63 -10.78 -5.51 -9.37
CA LEU A 63 -12.15 -5.19 -9.01
C LEU A 63 -12.97 -4.95 -10.29
N LEU A 64 -14.18 -5.50 -10.32
CA LEU A 64 -15.12 -5.32 -11.44
C LEU A 64 -15.76 -3.94 -11.44
#